data_AF-A0A7C3QIX3-F1
#
_entry.id   AF-A0A7C3QIX3-F1
#
_cell.length_a   1.000
_cell.length_b   1.000
_cell.length_c   1.000
_cell.angle_alpha   90.00
_cell.angle_beta   90.00
_cell.angle_gamma   90.00
#
_symmetry.space_group_name_H-M   'P 1'
#
loop_
_entity.id
_entity.type
_entity.pdbx_description
1 polymer ?
#
loop_
_entity_poly.entity_id
_entity_poly.type
_entity_poly.pdbx_seq_one_letter_code
_entity_poly.pdbx_strand_id
1 'polypeptide(L)' 'YSFHTGGAHFVLADGSVRFISQNIARLTFNRVYIMADGTAVGEF' A
#
# COMPACT_ATOMS: atom_id res chain seq x y z
N TYR A 1 2.78 -9.44 3.27
CA TYR A 1 1.98 -9.63 2.04
C TYR A 1 0.80 -10.54 2.39
N SER A 2 -0.44 -10.07 2.27
CA SER A 2 -1.64 -10.91 2.48
C SER A 2 -2.47 -10.98 1.20
N PHE A 3 -2.68 -12.19 0.66
CA PHE A 3 -3.38 -12.42 -0.61
C PHE A 3 -4.90 -12.58 -0.35
N HIS A 4 -5.59 -11.49 0.00
CA HIS A 4 -7.06 -11.52 0.15
C HIS A 4 -7.73 -11.14 -1.17
N THR A 5 -8.55 -12.05 -1.73
CA THR A 5 -9.42 -11.74 -2.87
C THR A 5 -10.38 -10.61 -2.46
N GLY A 6 -10.29 -9.47 -3.15
CA GLY A 6 -11.05 -8.25 -2.82
C GLY A 6 -10.23 -7.12 -2.20
N GLY A 7 -9.06 -7.37 -1.63
CA GLY A 7 -8.24 -6.35 -0.96
C GLY A 7 -8.28 -6.41 0.57
N ALA A 8 -7.58 -5.50 1.23
CA ALA A 8 -7.54 -5.42 2.70
C ALA A 8 -7.28 -3.99 3.18
N HIS A 9 -7.55 -3.74 4.46
CA HIS A 9 -7.15 -2.50 5.13
C HIS A 9 -5.71 -2.62 5.61
N PHE A 10 -4.89 -1.61 5.31
CA PHE A 10 -3.50 -1.53 5.72
C PHE A 10 -3.29 -0.27 6.55
N VAL A 11 -2.57 -0.42 7.65
CA VAL A 11 -2.01 0.70 8.41
C VAL A 11 -0.74 1.15 7.69
N LEU A 12 -0.65 2.44 7.39
CA LEU A 12 0.54 3.07 6.83
C LEU A 12 1.47 3.56 7.94
N ALA A 13 2.71 3.88 7.58
CA ALA A 13 3.73 4.36 8.52
C ALA A 13 3.38 5.70 9.20
N ASP A 14 2.45 6.48 8.62
CA ASP A 14 1.92 7.73 9.20
C ASP A 14 0.73 7.49 10.15
N GLY A 15 0.34 6.24 10.39
CA GLY A 15 -0.79 5.86 11.24
C GLY A 15 -2.15 5.93 10.55
N SER A 16 -2.22 6.34 9.28
CA SER A 16 -3.46 6.29 8.51
C SER A 16 -3.83 4.86 8.13
N VAL A 17 -5.14 4.59 8.05
CA VAL A 17 -5.66 3.29 7.58
C VAL A 17 -6.26 3.48 6.20
N ARG A 18 -5.84 2.65 5.24
CA ARG A 18 -6.31 2.72 3.86
C ARG A 18 -6.72 1.35 3.35
N PHE A 19 -7.83 1.31 2.62
CA PHE A 19 -8.24 0.12 1.90
C PHE A 19 -7.47 0.04 0.57
N ILE A 20 -6.79 -1.08 0.35
CA ILE A 20 -6.07 -1.36 -0.89
C ILE A 20 -6.78 -2.52 -1.59
N SER A 21 -7.32 -2.26 -2.78
CA SER A 21 -8.03 -3.25 -3.60
C SER A 21 -7.07 -4.13 -4.41
N GLN A 22 -7.61 -5.22 -4.96
CA GLN A 22 -6.87 -6.15 -5.81
C GLN A 22 -6.35 -5.55 -7.13
N ASN A 23 -6.74 -4.32 -7.47
CA ASN A 23 -6.45 -3.67 -8.74
C ASN A 23 -5.32 -2.62 -8.65
N ILE A 24 -4.56 -2.63 -7.57
CA ILE A 24 -3.40 -1.76 -7.40
C ILE A 24 -2.21 -2.26 -8.23
N ALA A 25 -1.48 -1.34 -8.85
CA ALA A 25 -0.22 -1.67 -9.51
C ALA A 25 0.78 -2.21 -8.49
N ARG A 26 1.43 -3.34 -8.78
CA ARG A 26 2.39 -3.97 -7.87
C ARG A 26 3.54 -3.03 -7.45
N LEU A 27 3.97 -2.16 -8.37
CA LEU A 27 4.98 -1.13 -8.06
C LEU A 27 4.47 -0.15 -7.02
N THR A 28 3.24 0.35 -7.17
CA THR A 28 2.61 1.20 -6.16
C THR A 28 2.48 0.48 -4.83
N PHE A 29 2.00 -0.77 -4.82
CA PHE A 29 1.86 -1.56 -3.60
C PHE A 29 3.19 -1.72 -2.86
N ASN A 30 4.28 -1.96 -3.59
CA ASN A 30 5.61 -2.05 -3.00
C ASN A 30 6.04 -0.73 -2.37
N ARG A 31 5.78 0.41 -3.01
CA ARG A 31 6.20 1.71 -2.48
C ARG A 31 5.46 2.13 -1.22
N VAL A 32 4.18 1.75 -1.07
CA VAL A 32 3.43 2.01 0.18
C VAL A 32 3.79 1.04 1.31
N TYR A 33 4.35 -0.12 0.98
CA TYR A 33 4.69 -1.18 1.93
C TYR A 33 6.15 -1.12 2.40
N ILE A 34 7.08 -0.71 1.53
CA ILE A 34 8.51 -0.67 1.83
C ILE A 34 8.85 0.71 2.40
N MET A 35 9.04 0.76 3.71
CA MET A 35 9.52 1.96 4.38
C MET A 35 10.95 2.30 3.93
N ALA A 36 11.25 3.61 3.81
CA ALA A 36 12.56 4.14 3.43
C ALA A 36 13.09 3.69 2.06
N ASP A 37 12.21 3.36 1.11
CA ASP A 37 12.61 3.02 -0.27
C ASP A 37 13.09 4.22 -1.11
N GLY A 38 13.05 5.43 -0.54
CA GLY A 38 13.48 6.68 -1.17
C GLY A 38 12.53 7.18 -2.26
N THR A 39 11.35 6.55 -2.43
CA THR A 39 10.38 6.94 -3.44
C THR A 39 9.18 7.64 -2.82
N ALA A 40 8.87 8.84 -3.32
CA ALA A 40 7.65 9.52 -2.94
C ALA A 40 6.46 8.78 -3.58
N VAL A 41 5.60 8.22 -2.74
CA VAL A 41 4.26 7.83 -3.14
C VAL A 41 3.43 9.10 -3.06
N GLY A 42 2.96 9.61 -4.21
CA GLY A 42 2.07 10.78 -4.25
C GLY A 42 0.75 10.52 -3.52
N GLU A 43 -0.24 11.39 -3.72
CA GLU A 43 -1.56 11.17 -3.11
C GLU A 43 -2.22 9.94 -3.76
N PHE A 44 -2.21 8.82 -3.01
CA PHE A 44 -2.93 7.59 -3.31
C PHE A 44 -4.22 7.55 -2.50
#